data_AF-A0A7E4VGL7-F1
#
_entry.id   AF-A0A7E4VGL7-F1
#
_cell.length_a   1.000
_cell.length_b   1.000
_cell.length_c   1.000
_cell.angle_alpha   90.00
_cell.angle_beta   90.00
_cell.angle_gamma   90.00
#
_symmetry.space_group_name_H-M   'P 1'
#
loop_
_entity.id
_entity.type
_entity.pdbx_description
1 polymer ?
#
loop_
_entity_poly.entity_id
_entity_poly.type
_entity_poly.pdbx_seq_one_letter_code
_entity_poly.pdbx_strand_id
1 'polypeptide(L)'
;MSDDQQRGRPSGGRGRGRGRDQRFLNNLQAQMGGMSLGGNRRQQRGRSAPLRDDLPTSLEDFLERVRTPKPHESLTDLAVYYRENYANWTDAEVTKVAEAVFNFSYHSDSMYDAVGFLNVAFADERFQNIFTKEFVIMAAILLDESDPDISQYERLGGFIGHMLKTKFNRPFHLIVDYSNKLLVAVMNVLMGILNEIPEALGIDEGPHVPDADNVEEEEEPTPAVPQLNDEDLSLLKCKATVLVCVVRVMNRRLFLDHFDLNDHVYKVLRILLCDTDGLALGKDLRRMILTAIIDIEKFSVLGAKNSTTNVLTQTPT
;
A
#
# COMPACT_ATOMS: atom_id res chain seq x y z
N MET A 1 -15.47 88.99 13.53
CA MET A 1 -15.19 89.41 12.15
C MET A 1 -14.02 88.59 11.66
N SER A 2 -13.99 87.78 10.61
CA SER A 2 -14.95 87.06 9.75
C SER A 2 -14.09 86.01 9.02
N ASP A 3 -14.74 84.99 8.46
CA ASP A 3 -14.18 83.83 7.75
C ASP A 3 -13.16 84.18 6.63
N ASP A 4 -12.22 83.26 6.34
CA ASP A 4 -12.34 82.45 5.12
C ASP A 4 -11.29 81.32 4.98
N GLN A 5 -11.72 80.33 4.20
CA GLN A 5 -11.22 78.98 3.97
C GLN A 5 -9.81 78.89 3.36
N GLN A 6 -9.06 77.81 3.68
CA GLN A 6 -8.60 76.84 2.66
C GLN A 6 -7.98 75.56 3.27
N ARG A 7 -8.16 74.47 2.52
CA ARG A 7 -7.92 73.05 2.81
C ARG A 7 -6.42 72.69 2.77
N GLY A 8 -5.99 71.75 3.62
CA GLY A 8 -4.69 71.08 3.47
C GLY A 8 -4.49 69.94 4.46
N ARG A 9 -4.27 68.72 3.94
CA ARG A 9 -4.20 67.43 4.65
C ARG A 9 -3.01 67.30 5.62
N PRO A 10 -3.12 66.51 6.71
CA PRO A 10 -1.94 66.00 7.40
C PRO A 10 -1.27 64.89 6.60
N SER A 11 0.03 65.07 6.34
CA SER A 11 0.93 64.08 5.73
C SER A 11 1.08 62.85 6.62
N GLY A 12 0.79 61.68 6.04
CA GLY A 12 0.90 60.39 6.68
C GLY A 12 2.32 60.06 7.16
N GLY A 13 2.45 59.89 8.47
CA GLY A 13 3.50 59.09 9.07
C GLY A 13 3.32 57.63 8.68
N ARG A 14 4.20 57.15 7.79
CA ARG A 14 4.29 55.75 7.38
C ARG A 14 4.67 54.88 8.58
N GLY A 15 3.69 54.20 9.16
CA GLY A 15 3.90 53.05 10.03
C GLY A 15 4.52 51.89 9.23
N ARG A 16 5.84 51.92 9.04
CA ARG A 16 6.63 50.76 8.63
C ARG A 16 6.81 49.85 9.85
N GLY A 17 5.95 48.87 10.00
CA GLY A 17 6.12 47.84 11.05
C GLY A 17 5.12 46.70 10.95
N ARG A 18 3.83 46.99 10.68
CA ARG A 18 2.78 45.94 10.75
C ARG A 18 2.65 45.04 9.53
N GLY A 19 3.38 45.32 8.44
CA GLY A 19 3.30 44.54 7.20
C GLY A 19 4.27 43.37 7.09
N ARG A 20 5.31 43.33 7.93
CA ARG A 20 6.26 42.19 8.01
C ARG A 20 5.74 41.14 8.97
N ASP A 21 5.20 41.54 10.12
CA ASP A 21 4.67 40.59 11.10
C ASP A 21 3.39 39.91 10.61
N GLN A 22 2.51 40.62 9.88
CA GLN A 22 1.32 40.00 9.27
C GLN A 22 1.70 39.02 8.15
N ARG A 23 2.73 39.32 7.35
CA ARG A 23 3.22 38.39 6.31
C ARG A 23 4.00 37.23 6.90
N PHE A 24 4.73 37.45 7.98
CA PHE A 24 5.42 36.39 8.72
C PHE A 24 4.42 35.48 9.42
N LEU A 25 3.38 36.02 10.07
CA LEU A 25 2.29 35.25 10.68
C LEU A 25 1.44 34.53 9.62
N ASN A 26 1.14 35.16 8.48
CA ASN A 26 0.44 34.47 7.38
C ASN A 26 1.32 33.38 6.73
N ASN A 27 2.63 33.60 6.63
CA ASN A 27 3.56 32.57 6.15
C ASN A 27 3.81 31.48 7.19
N LEU A 28 3.79 31.78 8.49
CA LEU A 28 3.83 30.79 9.56
C LEU A 28 2.51 30.03 9.65
N GLN A 29 1.37 30.67 9.39
CA GLN A 29 0.07 30.02 9.33
C GLN A 29 -0.06 29.19 8.03
N ALA A 30 0.62 29.56 6.95
CA ALA A 30 0.77 28.73 5.75
C ALA A 30 1.79 27.60 5.93
N GLN A 31 2.84 27.79 6.73
CA GLN A 31 3.85 26.76 7.03
C GLN A 31 3.42 25.81 8.16
N MET A 32 2.64 26.28 9.13
CA MET A 32 2.04 25.46 10.20
C MET A 32 0.64 24.95 9.83
N GLY A 33 -0.03 25.55 8.84
CA GLY A 33 -1.32 25.11 8.27
C GLY A 33 -1.19 24.36 6.94
N GLY A 34 0.00 23.86 6.62
CA GLY A 34 0.38 23.32 5.31
C GLY A 34 0.59 21.80 5.24
N MET A 35 -0.09 21.02 6.09
CA MET A 35 -0.41 19.61 5.82
C MET A 35 -1.93 19.43 5.84
N SER A 36 -2.65 20.36 5.20
CA SER A 36 -4.04 20.17 4.83
C SER A 36 -4.08 19.48 3.46
N LEU A 37 -4.58 18.24 3.48
CA LEU A 37 -5.07 17.45 2.34
C LEU A 37 -5.56 18.32 1.17
N GLY A 38 -4.70 18.48 0.15
CA GLY A 38 -4.90 19.44 -0.93
C GLY A 38 -4.34 18.96 -2.27
N GLY A 39 -4.54 17.69 -2.61
CA GLY A 39 -4.17 17.11 -3.90
C GLY A 39 -5.14 16.01 -4.31
N ASN A 40 -6.44 16.38 -4.38
CA ASN A 40 -7.54 15.76 -5.17
C ASN A 40 -8.94 16.21 -4.68
N ARG A 41 -9.07 17.39 -4.05
CA ARG A 41 -10.36 17.99 -3.68
C ARG A 41 -10.98 18.83 -4.81
N ARG A 42 -11.08 18.28 -6.02
CA ARG A 42 -11.91 18.85 -7.11
C ARG A 42 -13.02 17.93 -7.62
N GLN A 43 -13.32 16.82 -6.93
CA GLN A 43 -14.50 15.98 -7.22
C GLN A 43 -15.38 15.59 -6.00
N GLN A 44 -15.15 16.11 -4.80
CA GLN A 44 -15.97 15.77 -3.62
C GLN A 44 -16.66 16.99 -2.97
N ARG A 45 -17.19 17.91 -3.78
CA ARG A 45 -18.24 18.84 -3.33
C ARG A 45 -19.55 18.40 -3.96
N GLY A 46 -20.33 17.62 -3.21
CA GLY A 46 -21.69 17.23 -3.62
C GLY A 46 -22.19 15.86 -3.21
N ARG A 47 -21.44 15.03 -2.47
CA ARG A 47 -22.03 13.84 -1.83
C ARG A 47 -22.41 14.20 -0.41
N SER A 48 -23.70 14.46 -0.22
CA SER A 48 -24.34 14.44 1.08
C SER A 48 -23.95 13.16 1.80
N ALA A 49 -23.69 13.26 3.11
CA ALA A 49 -23.70 12.10 3.99
C ALA A 49 -24.90 11.20 3.62
N PRO A 50 -24.77 9.85 3.73
CA PRO A 50 -25.89 8.96 3.46
C PRO A 50 -27.13 9.51 4.17
N LEU A 51 -28.21 9.72 3.40
CA LEU A 51 -29.51 10.09 3.95
C LEU A 51 -29.76 9.12 5.11
N ARG A 52 -30.04 9.65 6.32
CA ARG A 52 -30.19 8.84 7.55
C ARG A 52 -31.17 7.66 7.41
N ASP A 53 -32.06 7.73 6.43
CA ASP A 53 -33.05 6.69 6.11
C ASP A 53 -32.49 5.51 5.30
N ASP A 54 -31.25 5.60 4.82
CA ASP A 54 -30.57 4.55 4.04
C ASP A 54 -29.39 3.95 4.82
N LEU A 55 -29.45 3.94 6.16
CA LEU A 55 -28.45 3.27 7.00
C LEU A 55 -28.79 1.78 7.15
N PRO A 56 -27.77 0.91 7.29
CA PRO A 56 -27.98 -0.49 7.59
C PRO A 56 -28.83 -0.67 8.86
N THR A 57 -29.78 -1.60 8.83
CA THR A 57 -30.74 -1.83 9.94
C THR A 57 -30.38 -3.01 10.84
N SER A 58 -29.53 -3.91 10.35
CA SER A 58 -28.99 -5.06 11.08
C SER A 58 -27.55 -5.35 10.65
N LEU A 59 -26.89 -6.29 11.33
CA LEU A 59 -25.58 -6.78 10.90
C LEU A 59 -25.66 -7.47 9.53
N GLU A 60 -26.67 -8.29 9.29
CA GLU A 60 -26.85 -8.99 8.02
C GLU A 60 -27.03 -8.01 6.86
N ASP A 61 -27.83 -6.96 7.06
CA ASP A 61 -28.02 -5.87 6.08
C ASP A 61 -26.70 -5.11 5.85
N PHE A 62 -25.95 -4.84 6.92
CA PHE A 62 -24.61 -4.25 6.80
C PHE A 62 -23.64 -5.12 6.01
N LEU A 63 -23.56 -6.41 6.32
CA LEU A 63 -22.68 -7.36 5.63
C LEU A 63 -23.04 -7.50 4.15
N GLU A 64 -24.34 -7.51 3.83
CA GLU A 64 -24.79 -7.55 2.45
C GLU A 64 -24.39 -6.29 1.68
N ARG A 65 -24.47 -5.12 2.31
CA ARG A 65 -24.03 -3.86 1.70
C ARG A 65 -22.52 -3.76 1.58
N VAL A 66 -21.75 -4.39 2.47
CA VAL A 66 -20.29 -4.51 2.31
C VAL A 66 -19.95 -5.40 1.11
N ARG A 67 -20.66 -6.51 0.92
CA ARG A 67 -20.46 -7.41 -0.23
C ARG A 67 -20.90 -6.78 -1.54
N THR A 68 -22.04 -6.08 -1.50
CA THR A 68 -22.69 -5.50 -2.67
C THR A 68 -23.09 -4.05 -2.37
N PRO A 69 -22.14 -3.10 -2.41
CA PRO A 69 -22.43 -1.70 -2.14
C PRO A 69 -23.46 -1.14 -3.13
N LYS A 70 -24.35 -0.27 -2.64
CA LYS A 70 -25.30 0.43 -3.52
C LYS A 70 -24.53 1.37 -4.45
N PRO A 71 -25.05 1.69 -5.66
CA PRO A 71 -24.33 2.50 -6.66
C PRO A 71 -23.85 3.87 -6.18
N HIS A 72 -24.51 4.44 -5.17
CA HIS A 72 -24.18 5.74 -4.57
C HIS A 72 -23.41 5.64 -3.25
N GLU A 73 -23.27 4.44 -2.69
CA GLU A 73 -22.64 4.19 -1.40
C GLU A 73 -21.18 3.76 -1.57
N SER A 74 -20.27 4.41 -0.85
CA SER A 74 -18.90 3.93 -0.77
C SER A 74 -18.72 3.01 0.44
N LEU A 75 -17.78 2.06 0.36
CA LEU A 75 -17.37 1.31 1.55
C LEU A 75 -16.80 2.22 2.64
N THR A 76 -16.27 3.38 2.29
CA THR A 76 -15.82 4.36 3.30
C THR A 76 -17.01 4.89 4.13
N ASP A 77 -18.18 5.09 3.52
CA ASP A 77 -19.39 5.49 4.24
C ASP A 77 -19.88 4.37 5.16
N LEU A 78 -19.85 3.11 4.68
CA LEU A 78 -20.13 1.93 5.51
C LEU A 78 -19.13 1.77 6.66
N ALA A 79 -17.87 2.16 6.48
CA ALA A 79 -16.86 2.13 7.54
C ALA A 79 -17.11 3.18 8.63
N VAL A 80 -17.70 4.34 8.27
CA VAL A 80 -18.16 5.32 9.28
C VAL A 80 -19.28 4.73 10.10
N TYR A 81 -20.26 4.09 9.45
CA TYR A 81 -21.34 3.39 10.15
C TYR A 81 -20.81 2.28 11.07
N TYR A 82 -19.88 1.46 10.57
CA TYR A 82 -19.17 0.45 11.38
C TYR A 82 -18.58 1.07 12.64
N ARG A 83 -17.84 2.17 12.49
CA ARG A 83 -17.18 2.86 13.59
C ARG A 83 -18.15 3.46 14.62
N GLU A 84 -19.38 3.77 14.23
CA GLU A 84 -20.39 4.25 15.18
C GLU A 84 -21.06 3.11 15.97
N ASN A 85 -20.99 1.87 15.47
CA ASN A 85 -21.79 0.74 15.98
C ASN A 85 -20.97 -0.47 16.48
N TYR A 86 -19.67 -0.55 16.19
CA TYR A 86 -18.82 -1.72 16.48
C TYR A 86 -18.78 -2.11 17.97
N ALA A 87 -18.95 -1.15 18.87
CA ALA A 87 -18.98 -1.40 20.31
C ALA A 87 -20.14 -2.32 20.74
N ASN A 88 -21.19 -2.41 19.92
CA ASN A 88 -22.36 -3.25 20.16
C ASN A 88 -22.23 -4.66 19.56
N TRP A 89 -21.16 -4.94 18.81
CA TRP A 89 -20.98 -6.20 18.10
C TRP A 89 -19.99 -7.12 18.82
N THR A 90 -20.22 -8.42 18.74
CA THR A 90 -19.36 -9.49 19.28
C THR A 90 -18.18 -9.79 18.35
N ASP A 91 -17.16 -10.51 18.85
CA ASP A 91 -15.94 -10.77 18.06
C ASP A 91 -16.28 -11.57 16.79
N ALA A 92 -17.19 -12.53 16.91
CA ALA A 92 -17.67 -13.32 15.78
C ALA A 92 -18.37 -12.45 14.71
N GLU A 93 -19.11 -11.43 15.13
CA GLU A 93 -19.76 -10.49 14.19
C GLU A 93 -18.72 -9.59 13.52
N VAL A 94 -17.73 -9.13 14.27
CA VAL A 94 -16.61 -8.35 13.72
C VAL A 94 -15.75 -9.19 12.76
N THR A 95 -15.55 -10.48 13.03
CA THR A 95 -14.91 -11.43 12.10
C THR A 95 -15.65 -11.52 10.78
N LYS A 96 -16.99 -11.66 10.79
CA LYS A 96 -17.79 -11.66 9.56
C LYS A 96 -17.63 -10.39 8.74
N VAL A 97 -17.44 -9.24 9.41
CA VAL A 97 -17.17 -7.96 8.73
C VAL A 97 -15.79 -7.97 8.09
N ALA A 98 -14.77 -8.45 8.81
CA ALA A 98 -13.42 -8.56 8.28
C ALA A 98 -13.36 -9.47 7.03
N GLU A 99 -14.01 -10.63 7.10
CA GLU A 99 -14.18 -11.55 5.97
C GLU A 99 -14.92 -10.88 4.80
N ALA A 100 -16.01 -10.16 5.06
CA ALA A 100 -16.77 -9.48 4.02
C ALA A 100 -15.93 -8.40 3.30
N VAL A 101 -15.13 -7.62 4.04
CA VAL A 101 -14.25 -6.60 3.46
C VAL A 101 -13.13 -7.22 2.63
N PHE A 102 -12.52 -8.30 3.12
CA PHE A 102 -11.51 -9.02 2.36
C PHE A 102 -12.11 -9.63 1.08
N ASN A 103 -13.23 -10.33 1.19
CA ASN A 103 -13.92 -10.92 0.05
C ASN A 103 -14.36 -9.86 -0.95
N PHE A 104 -14.81 -8.69 -0.50
CA PHE A 104 -15.09 -7.57 -1.41
C PHE A 104 -13.82 -7.17 -2.16
N SER A 105 -12.69 -6.99 -1.47
CA SER A 105 -11.43 -6.64 -2.13
C SER A 105 -11.01 -7.68 -3.17
N TYR A 106 -11.27 -8.96 -2.89
CA TYR A 106 -10.90 -10.07 -3.77
C TYR A 106 -11.81 -10.23 -5.00
N HIS A 107 -13.11 -9.98 -4.85
CA HIS A 107 -14.08 -10.20 -5.92
C HIS A 107 -14.47 -8.93 -6.70
N SER A 108 -14.06 -7.75 -6.22
CA SER A 108 -14.39 -6.46 -6.82
C SER A 108 -13.16 -5.80 -7.46
N ASP A 109 -13.38 -5.05 -8.54
CA ASP A 109 -12.35 -4.21 -9.13
C ASP A 109 -12.07 -2.95 -8.27
N SER A 110 -12.89 -2.69 -7.23
CA SER A 110 -12.76 -1.51 -6.36
C SER A 110 -11.93 -1.78 -5.09
N MET A 111 -10.73 -2.31 -5.24
CA MET A 111 -9.83 -2.60 -4.10
C MET A 111 -9.54 -1.36 -3.24
N TYR A 112 -9.56 -0.18 -3.87
CA TYR A 112 -9.40 1.11 -3.21
C TYR A 112 -10.48 1.39 -2.16
N ASP A 113 -11.72 0.97 -2.43
CA ASP A 113 -12.83 1.18 -1.49
C ASP A 113 -12.67 0.29 -0.26
N ALA A 114 -12.19 -0.96 -0.42
CA ALA A 114 -11.84 -1.83 0.70
C ALA A 114 -10.72 -1.23 1.55
N VAL A 115 -9.65 -0.73 0.93
CA VAL A 115 -8.56 -0.07 1.66
C VAL A 115 -9.05 1.22 2.36
N GLY A 116 -9.97 1.95 1.73
CA GLY A 116 -10.68 3.09 2.33
C GLY A 116 -11.47 2.70 3.57
N PHE A 117 -12.19 1.56 3.52
CA PHE A 117 -12.88 0.99 4.67
C PHE A 117 -11.90 0.71 5.81
N LEU A 118 -10.83 -0.03 5.52
CA LEU A 118 -9.82 -0.40 6.52
C LEU A 118 -9.19 0.84 7.15
N ASN A 119 -8.91 1.89 6.38
CA ASN A 119 -8.35 3.14 6.89
C ASN A 119 -9.24 3.85 7.93
N VAL A 120 -10.56 3.67 7.86
CA VAL A 120 -11.50 4.21 8.85
C VAL A 120 -11.71 3.22 9.99
N ALA A 121 -11.91 1.94 9.68
CA ALA A 121 -12.21 0.90 10.66
C ALA A 121 -11.02 0.59 11.58
N PHE A 122 -9.79 0.78 11.13
CA PHE A 122 -8.56 0.54 11.92
C PHE A 122 -8.35 1.54 13.06
N ALA A 123 -9.21 2.55 13.19
CA ALA A 123 -9.30 3.31 14.43
C ALA A 123 -9.79 2.44 15.61
N ASP A 124 -10.45 1.31 15.33
CA ASP A 124 -10.75 0.26 16.29
C ASP A 124 -9.63 -0.80 16.32
N GLU A 125 -8.91 -0.88 17.45
CA GLU A 125 -7.84 -1.86 17.67
C GLU A 125 -8.36 -3.30 17.60
N ARG A 126 -9.60 -3.53 18.03
CA ARG A 126 -10.22 -4.86 18.00
C ARG A 126 -10.43 -5.33 16.57
N PHE A 127 -11.02 -4.50 15.72
CA PHE A 127 -11.12 -4.76 14.29
C PHE A 127 -9.75 -4.99 13.65
N GLN A 128 -8.76 -4.15 13.96
CA GLN A 128 -7.41 -4.29 13.41
C GLN A 128 -6.82 -5.68 13.72
N ASN A 129 -6.95 -6.15 14.96
CA ASN A 129 -6.44 -7.45 15.38
C ASN A 129 -7.15 -8.61 14.67
N ILE A 130 -8.50 -8.56 14.61
CA ILE A 130 -9.30 -9.57 13.93
C ILE A 130 -8.98 -9.59 12.43
N PHE A 131 -9.04 -8.43 11.76
CA PHE A 131 -8.77 -8.33 10.34
C PHE A 131 -7.36 -8.80 9.98
N THR A 132 -6.34 -8.45 10.78
CA THR A 132 -4.97 -8.89 10.53
C THR A 132 -4.85 -10.41 10.56
N LYS A 133 -5.50 -11.07 11.53
CA LYS A 133 -5.51 -12.53 11.64
C LYS A 133 -6.24 -13.17 10.45
N GLU A 134 -7.44 -12.69 10.15
CA GLU A 134 -8.26 -13.22 9.06
C GLU A 134 -7.58 -13.01 7.70
N PHE A 135 -6.92 -11.87 7.50
CA PHE A 135 -6.15 -11.58 6.28
C PHE A 135 -5.09 -12.65 6.01
N VAL A 136 -4.30 -13.05 7.02
CA VAL A 136 -3.27 -14.09 6.84
C VAL A 136 -3.89 -15.42 6.47
N ILE A 137 -4.99 -15.81 7.14
CA ILE A 137 -5.68 -17.08 6.89
C ILE A 137 -6.26 -17.10 5.48
N MET A 138 -7.00 -16.05 5.09
CA MET A 138 -7.62 -15.98 3.77
C MET A 138 -6.58 -15.89 2.66
N ALA A 139 -5.51 -15.11 2.83
CA ALA A 139 -4.42 -15.07 1.86
C ALA A 139 -3.77 -16.45 1.68
N ALA A 140 -3.52 -17.18 2.78
CA ALA A 140 -2.95 -18.52 2.70
C ALA A 140 -3.87 -19.51 1.97
N ILE A 141 -5.18 -19.48 2.24
CA ILE A 141 -6.17 -20.33 1.53
C ILE A 141 -6.14 -20.06 0.03
N LEU A 142 -6.05 -18.80 -0.38
CA LEU A 142 -6.02 -18.42 -1.80
C LEU A 142 -4.71 -18.84 -2.47
N LEU A 143 -3.59 -18.72 -1.76
CA LEU A 143 -2.24 -19.07 -2.23
C LEU A 143 -2.00 -20.58 -2.34
N ASP A 144 -2.97 -21.41 -1.94
CA ASP A 144 -2.96 -22.88 -1.97
C ASP A 144 -4.17 -23.45 -2.73
N GLU A 145 -4.83 -22.63 -3.55
CA GLU A 145 -5.99 -23.04 -4.33
C GLU A 145 -5.59 -23.98 -5.49
N SER A 146 -6.30 -25.11 -5.62
CA SER A 146 -6.01 -26.16 -6.62
C SER A 146 -6.35 -25.75 -8.06
N ASP A 147 -7.23 -24.76 -8.25
CA ASP A 147 -7.59 -24.21 -9.57
C ASP A 147 -7.46 -22.67 -9.53
N PRO A 148 -6.22 -22.15 -9.50
CA PRO A 148 -6.00 -20.74 -9.21
C PRO A 148 -6.35 -19.86 -10.41
N ASP A 149 -7.25 -18.91 -10.20
CA ASP A 149 -7.62 -17.90 -11.20
C ASP A 149 -6.65 -16.70 -11.13
N ILE A 150 -5.88 -16.50 -12.21
CA ILE A 150 -4.91 -15.41 -12.34
C ILE A 150 -5.55 -14.04 -12.05
N SER A 151 -6.79 -13.81 -12.48
CA SER A 151 -7.46 -12.51 -12.27
C SER A 151 -7.67 -12.20 -10.79
N GLN A 152 -7.86 -13.24 -9.97
CA GLN A 152 -8.04 -13.09 -8.54
C GLN A 152 -6.70 -12.87 -7.82
N TYR A 153 -5.60 -13.43 -8.34
CA TYR A 153 -4.25 -13.14 -7.89
C TYR A 153 -3.77 -11.74 -8.28
N GLU A 154 -4.16 -11.23 -9.46
CA GLU A 154 -3.94 -9.84 -9.83
C GLU A 154 -4.59 -8.90 -8.82
N ARG A 155 -5.82 -9.21 -8.44
CA ARG A 155 -6.56 -8.50 -7.39
C ARG A 155 -5.82 -8.61 -6.05
N LEU A 156 -5.53 -9.81 -5.55
CA LEU A 156 -4.81 -9.99 -4.29
C LEU A 156 -3.50 -9.16 -4.25
N GLY A 157 -2.70 -9.21 -5.32
CA GLY A 157 -1.48 -8.40 -5.44
C GLY A 157 -1.76 -6.90 -5.46
N GLY A 158 -2.80 -6.46 -6.16
CA GLY A 158 -3.26 -5.07 -6.14
C GLY A 158 -3.67 -4.61 -4.75
N PHE A 159 -4.47 -5.40 -4.05
CA PHE A 159 -4.93 -5.13 -2.68
C PHE A 159 -3.76 -5.05 -1.70
N ILE A 160 -2.84 -6.02 -1.73
CA ILE A 160 -1.61 -6.01 -0.93
C ILE A 160 -0.77 -4.76 -1.21
N GLY A 161 -0.52 -4.45 -2.49
CA GLY A 161 0.23 -3.26 -2.88
C GLY A 161 -0.42 -1.96 -2.38
N HIS A 162 -1.74 -1.89 -2.39
CA HIS A 162 -2.47 -0.73 -1.87
C HIS A 162 -2.43 -0.64 -0.34
N MET A 163 -2.48 -1.76 0.38
CA MET A 163 -2.29 -1.77 1.83
C MET A 163 -0.88 -1.30 2.22
N LEU A 164 0.17 -1.78 1.54
CA LEU A 164 1.54 -1.30 1.74
C LEU A 164 1.69 0.20 1.49
N LYS A 165 0.99 0.70 0.47
CA LYS A 165 1.03 2.11 0.09
C LYS A 165 0.25 3.04 1.01
N THR A 166 -0.75 2.51 1.69
CA THR A 166 -1.69 3.33 2.46
C THR A 166 -1.13 3.66 3.82
N LYS A 167 -1.17 4.94 4.16
CA LYS A 167 -0.90 5.41 5.51
C LYS A 167 -2.19 5.32 6.32
N PHE A 168 -2.36 4.21 7.03
CA PHE A 168 -3.51 4.00 7.90
C PHE A 168 -3.55 5.06 9.01
N ASN A 169 -4.67 5.77 9.14
CA ASN A 169 -4.89 6.76 10.18
C ASN A 169 -4.89 6.08 11.55
N ARG A 170 -3.95 6.45 12.42
CA ARG A 170 -3.94 5.98 13.80
C ARG A 170 -4.28 7.10 14.77
N PRO A 171 -5.06 6.83 15.82
CA PRO A 171 -5.03 7.64 17.02
C PRO A 171 -3.69 7.37 17.73
N PHE A 172 -2.77 8.35 17.65
CA PHE A 172 -1.51 8.48 18.42
C PHE A 172 -0.23 7.75 17.90
N HIS A 173 0.85 8.55 17.81
CA HIS A 173 2.29 8.29 17.55
C HIS A 173 2.66 7.74 16.14
N LEU A 174 3.31 8.46 15.21
CA LEU A 174 4.65 9.10 15.22
C LEU A 174 5.74 8.18 15.78
N ILE A 175 6.22 7.25 14.95
CA ILE A 175 7.60 6.77 14.76
C ILE A 175 7.53 5.66 13.68
N VAL A 176 8.58 5.53 12.87
CA VAL A 176 8.76 4.45 11.87
C VAL A 176 8.68 3.13 12.61
N ASP A 177 7.64 2.32 12.41
CA ASP A 177 7.41 1.20 13.30
C ASP A 177 6.85 -0.04 12.59
N TYR A 178 7.61 -1.13 12.76
CA TYR A 178 7.18 -2.52 12.66
C TYR A 178 6.04 -2.88 13.65
N SER A 179 5.48 -1.90 14.39
CA SER A 179 4.27 -2.04 15.22
C SER A 179 2.96 -2.10 14.42
N ASN A 180 3.02 -2.00 13.08
CA ASN A 180 1.88 -2.24 12.23
C ASN A 180 1.66 -3.73 12.00
N LYS A 181 0.84 -4.34 12.86
CA LYS A 181 0.41 -5.74 12.75
C LYS A 181 -0.08 -6.09 11.34
N LEU A 182 -0.79 -5.18 10.66
CA LEU A 182 -1.18 -5.36 9.27
C LEU A 182 0.04 -5.37 8.34
N LEU A 183 0.98 -4.45 8.49
CA LEU A 183 2.20 -4.44 7.68
C LEU A 183 3.00 -5.72 7.89
N VAL A 184 3.17 -6.18 9.14
CA VAL A 184 3.85 -7.45 9.46
C VAL A 184 3.12 -8.61 8.80
N ALA A 185 1.79 -8.68 8.89
CA ALA A 185 1.01 -9.73 8.25
C ALA A 185 1.15 -9.70 6.72
N VAL A 186 1.07 -8.52 6.10
CA VAL A 186 1.27 -8.35 4.66
C VAL A 186 2.68 -8.76 4.24
N MET A 187 3.70 -8.36 5.01
CA MET A 187 5.09 -8.74 4.77
C MET A 187 5.27 -10.26 4.92
N ASN A 188 4.65 -10.90 5.92
CA ASN A 188 4.72 -12.34 6.09
C ASN A 188 4.11 -13.10 4.91
N VAL A 189 2.97 -12.65 4.39
CA VAL A 189 2.36 -13.24 3.18
C VAL A 189 3.30 -13.08 1.99
N LEU A 190 3.89 -11.90 1.79
CA LEU A 190 4.83 -11.66 0.69
C LEU A 190 6.11 -12.48 0.81
N MET A 191 6.68 -12.58 2.01
CA MET A 191 7.87 -13.40 2.26
C MET A 191 7.57 -14.88 2.05
N GLY A 192 6.37 -15.35 2.40
CA GLY A 192 5.92 -16.71 2.07
C GLY A 192 6.00 -16.97 0.57
N ILE A 193 5.41 -16.09 -0.24
CA ILE A 193 5.48 -16.17 -1.72
C ILE A 193 6.94 -16.14 -2.22
N LEU A 194 7.76 -15.24 -1.67
CA LEU A 194 9.16 -15.07 -2.09
C LEU A 194 10.04 -16.26 -1.77
N ASN A 195 9.73 -17.04 -0.73
CA ASN A 195 10.46 -18.24 -0.36
C ASN A 195 9.96 -19.46 -1.15
N GLU A 196 8.64 -19.58 -1.35
CA GLU A 196 8.03 -20.70 -2.05
C GLU A 196 8.39 -20.77 -3.54
N ILE A 197 8.61 -19.63 -4.20
CA ILE A 197 8.98 -19.60 -5.62
C ILE A 197 10.34 -20.26 -5.88
N PRO A 198 11.46 -19.86 -5.22
CA PRO A 198 12.74 -20.55 -5.34
C PRO A 198 12.66 -22.03 -4.91
N GLU A 199 11.98 -22.32 -3.81
CA GLU A 199 11.81 -23.70 -3.30
C GLU A 199 11.13 -24.59 -4.34
N ALA A 200 10.04 -24.13 -4.96
CA ALA A 200 9.33 -24.86 -6.01
C ALA A 200 10.21 -25.12 -7.25
N LEU A 201 11.16 -24.23 -7.52
CA LEU A 201 12.13 -24.38 -8.61
C LEU A 201 13.36 -25.21 -8.24
N GLY A 202 13.43 -25.74 -7.01
CA GLY A 202 14.58 -26.49 -6.52
C GLY A 202 15.85 -25.64 -6.39
N ILE A 203 15.68 -24.31 -6.28
CA ILE A 203 16.78 -23.37 -6.10
C ILE A 203 16.98 -23.22 -4.59
N ASP A 204 17.93 -23.99 -4.06
CA ASP A 204 18.33 -23.89 -2.66
C ASP A 204 19.14 -22.60 -2.47
N GLU A 205 18.47 -21.51 -2.08
CA GLU A 205 19.16 -20.35 -1.51
C GLU A 205 19.61 -20.72 -0.09
N GLY A 206 20.70 -21.50 0.00
CA GLY A 206 21.37 -21.77 1.27
C GLY A 206 21.69 -20.47 2.02
N PRO A 207 21.83 -20.51 3.36
CA PRO A 207 22.00 -19.32 4.18
C PRO A 207 23.23 -18.52 3.72
N HIS A 208 23.04 -17.22 3.51
CA HIS A 208 24.07 -16.28 3.09
C HIS A 208 25.16 -16.18 4.18
N VAL A 209 26.25 -16.93 4.02
CA VAL A 209 27.51 -16.72 4.75
C VAL A 209 28.56 -16.34 3.71
N PRO A 210 29.18 -15.15 3.79
CA PRO A 210 30.25 -14.79 2.89
C PRO A 210 31.53 -15.46 3.38
N ASP A 211 31.81 -16.68 2.93
CA ASP A 211 33.17 -17.21 3.02
C ASP A 211 33.96 -16.70 1.82
N ALA A 212 34.64 -15.58 2.06
CA ALA A 212 35.82 -15.21 1.32
C ALA A 212 36.89 -16.26 1.62
N ASP A 213 37.07 -17.24 0.73
CA ASP A 213 38.36 -17.80 0.28
C ASP A 213 38.16 -19.22 -0.29
N ASN A 214 38.44 -19.38 -1.60
CA ASN A 214 38.44 -20.63 -2.40
C ASN A 214 37.05 -21.27 -2.61
N VAL A 215 36.65 -21.67 -3.82
CA VAL A 215 37.17 -22.83 -4.58
C VAL A 215 36.97 -22.60 -6.08
N GLU A 216 37.86 -23.18 -6.89
CA GLU A 216 37.77 -23.32 -8.34
C GLU A 216 36.35 -23.66 -8.81
N GLU A 217 35.77 -22.85 -9.68
CA GLU A 217 34.48 -23.12 -10.34
C GLU A 217 34.65 -24.31 -11.30
N GLU A 218 34.41 -25.52 -10.81
CA GLU A 218 33.82 -26.55 -11.67
C GLU A 218 32.41 -26.07 -12.02
N GLU A 219 32.13 -25.86 -13.31
CA GLU A 219 30.77 -25.64 -13.81
C GLU A 219 29.93 -26.88 -13.46
N GLU A 220 29.30 -26.87 -12.27
CA GLU A 220 28.22 -27.79 -11.98
C GLU A 220 27.17 -27.61 -13.07
N PRO A 221 26.65 -28.71 -13.65
CA PRO A 221 25.56 -28.60 -14.61
C PRO A 221 24.41 -27.90 -13.91
N THR A 222 24.00 -26.73 -14.44
CA THR A 222 22.81 -25.99 -14.02
C THR A 222 21.73 -27.00 -13.62
N PRO A 223 21.26 -27.01 -12.36
CA PRO A 223 20.32 -28.02 -11.92
C PRO A 223 19.14 -28.03 -12.88
N ALA A 224 18.84 -29.20 -13.44
CA ALA A 224 17.71 -29.36 -14.33
C ALA A 224 16.47 -28.89 -13.57
N VAL A 225 15.87 -27.79 -14.03
CA VAL A 225 14.64 -27.23 -13.44
C VAL A 225 13.66 -28.39 -13.22
N PRO A 226 13.12 -28.57 -12.00
CA PRO A 226 12.18 -29.65 -11.73
C PRO A 226 11.07 -29.63 -12.78
N GLN A 227 10.69 -30.80 -13.31
CA GLN A 227 9.49 -30.89 -14.14
C GLN A 227 8.28 -30.66 -13.23
N LEU A 228 7.87 -29.40 -13.10
CA LEU A 228 6.64 -29.03 -12.42
C LEU A 228 5.46 -29.64 -13.18
N ASN A 229 4.49 -30.16 -12.43
CA ASN A 229 3.21 -30.52 -13.03
C ASN A 229 2.43 -29.25 -13.42
N ASP A 230 1.35 -29.40 -14.17
CA ASP A 230 0.56 -28.27 -14.68
C ASP A 230 -0.09 -27.43 -13.57
N GLU A 231 -0.41 -28.06 -12.42
CA GLU A 231 -1.03 -27.42 -11.26
C GLU A 231 -0.02 -26.51 -10.54
N ASP A 232 1.15 -27.05 -10.20
CA ASP A 232 2.26 -26.32 -9.57
C ASP A 232 2.74 -25.17 -10.46
N LEU A 233 2.80 -25.39 -11.78
CA LEU A 233 3.15 -24.33 -12.73
C LEU A 233 2.10 -23.22 -12.78
N SER A 234 0.81 -23.56 -12.67
CA SER A 234 -0.28 -22.59 -12.63
C SER A 234 -0.26 -21.78 -11.34
N LEU A 235 -0.02 -22.43 -10.21
CA LEU A 235 0.13 -21.78 -8.91
C LEU A 235 1.33 -20.83 -8.89
N LEU A 236 2.46 -21.26 -9.46
CA LEU A 236 3.67 -20.45 -9.57
C LEU A 236 3.46 -19.20 -10.43
N LYS A 237 2.73 -19.32 -11.55
CA LYS A 237 2.33 -18.16 -12.39
C LYS A 237 1.46 -17.18 -11.60
N CYS A 238 0.54 -17.70 -10.80
CA CYS A 238 -0.35 -16.88 -9.98
C CYS A 238 0.45 -16.12 -8.89
N LYS A 239 1.34 -16.81 -8.17
CA LYS A 239 2.28 -16.21 -7.20
C LYS A 239 3.19 -15.14 -7.81
N ALA A 240 3.75 -15.42 -8.98
CA ALA A 240 4.53 -14.42 -9.74
C ALA A 240 3.68 -13.19 -10.12
N THR A 241 2.41 -13.39 -10.47
CA THR A 241 1.46 -12.32 -10.80
C THR A 241 1.20 -11.42 -9.60
N VAL A 242 1.02 -11.99 -8.40
CA VAL A 242 0.90 -11.21 -7.15
C VAL A 242 2.12 -10.31 -6.96
N LEU A 243 3.34 -10.84 -7.06
CA LEU A 243 4.57 -10.05 -6.91
C LEU A 243 4.64 -8.88 -7.91
N VAL A 244 4.32 -9.14 -9.18
CA VAL A 244 4.30 -8.08 -10.20
C VAL A 244 3.26 -7.01 -9.89
N CYS A 245 2.04 -7.39 -9.50
CA CYS A 245 0.99 -6.44 -9.16
C CYS A 245 1.37 -5.57 -7.94
N VAL A 246 1.98 -6.16 -6.93
CA VAL A 246 2.50 -5.43 -5.76
C VAL A 246 3.54 -4.39 -6.20
N VAL A 247 4.51 -4.79 -7.03
CA VAL A 247 5.54 -3.89 -7.56
C VAL A 247 4.93 -2.72 -8.33
N ARG A 248 3.92 -2.99 -9.18
CA ARG A 248 3.28 -1.96 -9.99
C ARG A 248 2.48 -0.95 -9.16
N VAL A 249 1.91 -1.37 -8.02
CA VAL A 249 1.13 -0.49 -7.15
C VAL A 249 2.03 0.32 -6.22
N MET A 250 3.09 -0.30 -5.72
CA MET A 250 4.09 0.37 -4.88
C MET A 250 4.74 1.51 -5.67
N ASN A 251 4.81 2.69 -5.06
CA ASN A 251 5.48 3.83 -5.68
C ASN A 251 6.95 3.88 -5.24
N ARG A 252 7.75 4.66 -5.97
CA ARG A 252 9.18 4.85 -5.71
C ARG A 252 9.53 5.06 -4.23
N ARG A 253 8.71 5.80 -3.48
CA ARG A 253 9.02 6.12 -2.08
C ARG A 253 8.93 4.88 -1.18
N LEU A 254 7.89 4.07 -1.34
CA LEU A 254 7.70 2.85 -0.56
C LEU A 254 8.74 1.79 -0.90
N PHE A 255 9.14 1.72 -2.17
CA PHE A 255 10.31 0.94 -2.56
C PHE A 255 11.52 1.37 -1.73
N LEU A 256 11.88 2.65 -1.72
CA LEU A 256 13.03 3.10 -0.94
C LEU A 256 12.90 2.91 0.59
N ASP A 257 11.67 2.82 1.11
CA ASP A 257 11.39 2.59 2.53
C ASP A 257 11.48 1.08 2.92
N HIS A 258 11.49 0.15 1.97
CA HIS A 258 11.52 -1.31 2.18
C HIS A 258 12.61 -2.01 1.34
N PHE A 259 13.87 -1.59 1.52
CA PHE A 259 15.00 -2.07 0.69
C PHE A 259 15.16 -3.59 0.68
N ASP A 260 15.12 -4.23 1.85
CA ASP A 260 15.29 -5.70 1.95
C ASP A 260 14.21 -6.45 1.17
N LEU A 261 12.95 -6.00 1.24
CA LEU A 261 11.85 -6.61 0.47
C LEU A 261 12.10 -6.48 -1.04
N ASN A 262 12.56 -5.32 -1.50
CA ASN A 262 12.77 -5.10 -2.93
C ASN A 262 13.89 -5.97 -3.47
N ASP A 263 14.97 -6.14 -2.72
CA ASP A 263 16.09 -6.99 -3.12
C ASP A 263 15.63 -8.44 -3.29
N HIS A 264 14.82 -8.95 -2.36
CA HIS A 264 14.23 -10.29 -2.48
C HIS A 264 13.26 -10.38 -3.67
N VAL A 265 12.34 -9.42 -3.82
CA VAL A 265 11.41 -9.38 -4.96
C VAL A 265 12.17 -9.33 -6.29
N TYR A 266 13.22 -8.51 -6.38
CA TYR A 266 14.05 -8.38 -7.57
C TYR A 266 14.76 -9.70 -7.91
N LYS A 267 15.38 -10.36 -6.92
CA LYS A 267 16.02 -11.67 -7.10
C LYS A 267 15.03 -12.71 -7.62
N VAL A 268 13.87 -12.85 -6.96
CA VAL A 268 12.84 -13.83 -7.35
C VAL A 268 12.28 -13.54 -8.74
N LEU A 269 12.01 -12.27 -9.08
CA LEU A 269 11.56 -11.90 -10.43
C LEU A 269 12.63 -12.20 -11.49
N ARG A 270 13.92 -12.04 -11.16
CA ARG A 270 15.03 -12.40 -12.06
C ARG A 270 15.15 -13.90 -12.27
N ILE A 271 15.05 -14.70 -11.21
CA ILE A 271 15.00 -16.17 -11.29
C ILE A 271 13.90 -16.60 -12.26
N LEU A 272 12.69 -16.07 -12.07
CA LEU A 272 11.54 -16.35 -12.94
C LEU A 272 11.79 -15.95 -14.41
N LEU A 273 12.56 -14.89 -14.66
CA LEU A 273 12.84 -14.39 -16.01
C LEU A 273 14.00 -15.12 -16.71
N CYS A 274 15.08 -15.43 -15.98
CA CYS A 274 16.38 -15.85 -16.52
C CYS A 274 16.62 -17.36 -16.43
N ASP A 275 16.21 -18.03 -15.36
CA ASP A 275 16.66 -19.40 -15.06
C ASP A 275 15.64 -20.47 -15.45
N THR A 276 14.66 -20.10 -16.29
CA THR A 276 13.53 -20.97 -16.61
C THR A 276 13.29 -21.07 -18.11
N ASP A 277 14.32 -21.46 -18.87
CA ASP A 277 14.17 -21.85 -20.28
C ASP A 277 13.22 -23.06 -20.49
N GLY A 278 12.76 -23.70 -19.40
CA GLY A 278 11.69 -24.69 -19.37
C GLY A 278 10.33 -24.25 -18.83
N LEU A 279 10.20 -23.12 -18.09
CA LEU A 279 8.87 -22.70 -17.61
C LEU A 279 8.10 -22.00 -18.72
N ALA A 280 6.96 -22.61 -19.06
CA ALA A 280 5.93 -22.01 -19.90
C ALA A 280 5.15 -20.90 -19.15
N LEU A 281 5.83 -19.90 -18.59
CA LEU A 281 5.22 -18.72 -17.91
C LEU A 281 4.27 -17.93 -18.83
N GLY A 282 4.36 -18.12 -20.15
CA GLY A 282 3.61 -17.35 -21.12
C GLY A 282 4.26 -16.00 -21.41
N LYS A 283 4.02 -15.48 -22.61
CA LYS A 283 4.67 -14.26 -23.11
C LYS A 283 4.23 -13.01 -22.33
N ASP A 284 2.98 -12.95 -21.91
CA ASP A 284 2.41 -11.78 -21.24
C ASP A 284 2.96 -11.64 -19.81
N LEU A 285 2.99 -12.73 -19.04
CA LEU A 285 3.59 -12.74 -17.71
C LEU A 285 5.09 -12.43 -17.75
N ARG A 286 5.85 -13.00 -18.70
CA ARG A 286 7.27 -12.64 -18.88
C ARG A 286 7.47 -11.15 -19.16
N ARG A 287 6.60 -10.53 -19.98
CA ARG A 287 6.63 -9.08 -20.23
C ARG A 287 6.29 -8.27 -18.97
N MET A 288 5.32 -8.73 -18.20
CA MET A 288 4.94 -8.10 -16.94
C MET A 288 6.08 -8.15 -15.91
N ILE A 289 6.73 -9.30 -15.76
CA ILE A 289 7.93 -9.49 -14.92
C ILE A 289 9.07 -8.57 -15.36
N LEU A 290 9.39 -8.55 -16.66
CA LEU A 290 10.42 -7.66 -17.20
C LEU A 290 10.12 -6.18 -16.91
N THR A 291 8.86 -5.78 -17.04
CA THR A 291 8.43 -4.40 -16.73
C THR A 291 8.62 -4.08 -15.25
N ALA A 292 8.25 -5.02 -14.37
CA ALA A 292 8.43 -4.87 -12.92
C ALA A 292 9.92 -4.73 -12.54
N ILE A 293 10.80 -5.56 -13.11
CA ILE A 293 12.27 -5.48 -12.91
C ILE A 293 12.79 -4.10 -13.34
N ILE A 294 12.41 -3.64 -14.52
CA ILE A 294 12.80 -2.32 -15.04
C ILE A 294 12.34 -1.20 -14.09
N ASP A 295 11.13 -1.31 -13.54
CA ASP A 295 10.61 -0.31 -12.61
C ASP A 295 11.39 -0.30 -11.28
N ILE A 296 11.75 -1.47 -10.75
CA ILE A 296 12.61 -1.60 -9.56
C ILE A 296 13.99 -0.95 -9.81
N GLU A 297 14.62 -1.23 -10.95
CA GLU A 297 15.92 -0.65 -11.31
C GLU A 297 15.85 0.87 -11.46
N LYS A 298 14.82 1.39 -12.13
CA LYS A 298 14.60 2.84 -12.27
C LYS A 298 14.48 3.50 -10.90
N PHE A 299 13.73 2.91 -9.98
CA PHE A 299 13.55 3.47 -8.64
C PHE A 299 14.85 3.47 -7.84
N SER A 300 15.64 2.42 -7.96
CA SER A 300 16.95 2.26 -7.31
C SER A 300 17.97 3.30 -7.78
N VAL A 301 18.11 3.49 -9.11
CA VAL A 301 19.01 4.50 -9.69
C VAL A 301 18.61 5.92 -9.29
N LEU A 302 17.30 6.20 -9.25
CA LEU A 302 16.82 7.50 -8.81
C LEU A 302 17.01 7.69 -7.29
N GLY A 303 16.85 6.64 -6.49
CA GLY A 303 17.13 6.64 -5.04
C GLY A 303 18.58 7.04 -4.72
N ALA A 304 19.54 6.43 -5.41
CA ALA A 304 20.97 6.74 -5.29
C ALA A 304 21.30 8.21 -5.65
N LYS A 305 20.62 8.78 -6.66
CA LYS A 305 20.76 10.20 -7.02
C LYS A 305 20.20 11.15 -5.96
N ASN A 306 19.17 10.76 -5.22
CA ASN A 306 18.60 11.58 -4.15
C ASN A 306 19.39 11.47 -2.83
N SER A 307 20.02 10.32 -2.53
CA SER A 307 20.85 10.17 -1.32
C SER A 307 22.18 10.92 -1.44
N THR A 308 22.82 10.89 -2.62
CA THR A 308 24.06 11.65 -2.88
C THR A 308 23.85 13.17 -2.82
N THR A 309 22.64 13.66 -3.14
CA THR A 309 22.34 15.10 -3.09
C THR A 309 22.06 15.59 -1.65
N ASN A 310 21.67 14.71 -0.71
CA ASN A 310 21.44 15.07 0.70
C ASN A 310 22.69 14.90 1.59
N VAL A 311 23.74 14.22 1.13
CA VAL A 311 24.98 14.03 1.91
C VAL A 311 26.03 15.12 1.64
N LEU A 312 25.81 16.01 0.65
CA LEU A 312 26.79 17.04 0.25
C LEU A 312 26.50 18.49 0.69
N THR A 313 25.55 18.74 1.59
CA THR A 313 25.26 20.14 2.04
C THR A 313 25.40 20.42 3.53
N GLN A 314 26.05 19.55 4.30
CA GLN A 314 26.47 19.91 5.66
C GLN A 314 27.90 19.44 5.95
N THR A 315 28.86 20.21 5.45
CA THR A 315 30.10 20.44 6.20
C THR A 315 29.87 21.71 7.04
N PRO A 316 29.72 21.62 8.36
CA PRO A 316 29.88 22.78 9.21
C PRO A 316 31.38 23.12 9.29
N THR A 317 31.68 24.39 8.99
CA THR A 317 32.96 25.13 9.15
C THR A 317 34.16 24.73 8.31
#